data_AF-A0A947YDA0-F1
#
_entry.id   AF-A0A947YDA0-F1
#
_cell.length_a   1.000
_cell.length_b   1.000
_cell.length_c   1.000
_cell.angle_alpha   90.00
_cell.angle_beta   90.00
_cell.angle_gamma   90.00
#
_symmetry.space_group_name_H-M   'P 1'
#
loop_
_entity.id
_entity.type
_entity.pdbx_description
1 polymer ?
#
loop_
_entity_poly.entity_id
_entity_poly.type
_entity_poly.pdbx_seq_one_letter_code
_entity_poly.pdbx_strand_id
1 'polypeptide(L)'
;SYWYLQRKNKPEEQKLPDLDKAHKKVLEIAKRIKLARQLDRFKCPHNGCFKCKDFETILEGGAELVNVSDFGSDVYVIKKPSSSNTQESIIL
;
A
#
# COMPACT_ATOMS: atom_id res chain seq x y z
N SER A 1 7.30 -14.37 -8.76
CA SER A 1 6.91 -14.52 -10.17
C SER A 1 5.41 -14.81 -10.19
N TYR A 2 4.61 -14.09 -10.95
CA TYR A 2 3.18 -14.42 -11.12
C TYR A 2 3.04 -15.46 -12.22
N TRP A 3 2.34 -16.56 -11.97
CA TRP A 3 2.05 -17.56 -12.99
C TRP A 3 0.82 -17.13 -13.80
N TYR A 4 1.04 -16.62 -15.01
CA TYR A 4 -0.04 -16.23 -15.92
C TYR A 4 -0.56 -17.44 -16.69
N LEU A 5 -1.68 -17.99 -16.24
CA LEU A 5 -2.33 -19.18 -16.81
C LEU A 5 -2.58 -19.08 -18.32
N GLN A 6 -2.91 -17.87 -18.81
CA GLN A 6 -3.14 -17.61 -20.24
C GLN A 6 -1.87 -17.74 -21.10
N ARG A 7 -0.68 -17.52 -20.51
CA ARG A 7 0.60 -17.47 -21.24
C ARG A 7 1.46 -18.71 -21.04
N LYS A 8 1.19 -19.50 -20.00
CA LYS A 8 1.98 -20.69 -19.64
C LYS A 8 1.05 -21.84 -19.25
N ASN A 9 1.05 -22.88 -20.07
CA ASN A 9 0.23 -24.09 -19.88
C ASN A 9 0.72 -25.00 -18.74
N LYS A 10 1.85 -24.68 -18.10
CA LYS A 10 2.42 -25.44 -16.98
C LYS A 10 3.02 -24.49 -15.93
N PRO A 11 2.96 -24.85 -14.63
CA PRO A 11 3.58 -24.08 -13.57
C PRO A 11 5.11 -24.08 -13.73
N GLU A 12 5.74 -23.00 -13.29
CA GLU A 12 7.20 -22.91 -13.23
C GLU A 12 7.71 -23.40 -11.88
N GLU A 13 8.73 -24.25 -11.91
CA GLU A 13 9.41 -24.67 -10.70
C GLU A 13 10.04 -23.45 -10.01
N GLN A 14 9.84 -23.35 -8.69
CA GLN A 14 10.42 -22.30 -7.87
C GLN A 14 11.25 -22.94 -6.77
N LYS A 15 12.50 -22.51 -6.64
CA LYS A 15 13.35 -22.95 -5.54
C LYS A 15 12.79 -22.41 -4.24
N LEU A 16 12.31 -23.30 -3.39
CA LEU A 16 11.89 -22.94 -2.04
C LEU A 16 13.12 -22.59 -1.21
N PRO A 17 13.03 -21.57 -0.35
CA PRO A 17 14.07 -21.31 0.63
C PRO A 17 14.15 -22.45 1.63
N ASP A 18 15.32 -22.62 2.23
CA ASP A 18 15.50 -23.48 3.40
C ASP A 18 14.50 -23.10 4.50
N LEU A 19 13.91 -24.12 5.14
CA LEU A 19 12.79 -23.96 6.05
C LEU A 19 13.19 -23.15 7.30
N ASP A 20 14.36 -23.44 7.88
CA ASP A 20 14.84 -22.74 9.07
C ASP A 20 15.21 -21.28 8.75
N LYS A 21 15.86 -21.05 7.60
CA LYS A 21 16.14 -19.68 7.12
C LYS A 21 14.86 -18.89 6.87
N ALA A 22 13.85 -19.51 6.28
CA ALA A 22 12.57 -18.88 6.02
C ALA A 22 11.86 -18.52 7.33
N HIS A 23 11.78 -19.47 8.26
CA HIS A 23 11.18 -19.26 9.58
C HIS A 23 11.86 -18.12 10.32
N LYS A 24 13.20 -18.13 10.40
CA LYS A 24 13.97 -17.08 11.08
C LYS A 24 13.70 -15.70 10.49
N LYS A 25 13.71 -15.59 9.17
CA LYS A 25 13.45 -14.32 8.45
C LYS A 25 12.05 -13.77 8.75
N VAL A 26 11.03 -14.62 8.67
CA VAL A 26 9.64 -14.20 8.92
C VAL A 26 9.47 -13.79 10.38
N LEU A 27 9.99 -14.59 11.32
CA LEU A 27 9.89 -14.31 12.76
C LEU A 27 10.59 -13.00 13.16
N GLU A 28 11.74 -12.72 12.55
CA GLU A 28 12.45 -11.46 12.78
C GLU A 28 11.62 -10.25 12.35
N ILE A 29 11.04 -10.28 11.15
CA ILE A 29 10.17 -9.22 10.64
C ILE A 29 8.94 -9.07 11.54
N ALA A 30 8.32 -10.19 11.94
CA ALA A 30 7.14 -10.18 12.81
C ALA A 30 7.44 -9.53 14.17
N LYS A 31 8.59 -9.83 14.78
CA LYS A 31 9.04 -9.20 16.04
C LYS A 31 9.23 -7.68 15.88
N ARG A 32 9.81 -7.22 14.76
CA ARG A 32 9.96 -5.79 14.47
C ARG A 32 8.61 -5.09 14.32
N ILE A 33 7.65 -5.71 13.62
CA ILE A 33 6.28 -5.18 13.47
C ILE A 33 5.58 -5.12 14.83
N LYS A 34 5.69 -6.17 15.66
CA LYS A 34 5.12 -6.18 17.01
C LYS A 34 5.66 -5.04 17.85
N LEU A 35 6.98 -4.83 17.83
CA LEU A 35 7.63 -3.75 18.56
C LEU A 35 7.17 -2.37 18.08
N ALA A 36 7.08 -2.17 16.75
CA ALA A 36 6.62 -0.90 16.17
C ALA A 36 5.18 -0.56 16.61
N ARG A 37 4.28 -1.54 16.66
CA ARG A 37 2.90 -1.37 17.15
C ARG A 37 2.84 -1.07 18.65
N GLN A 38 3.67 -1.73 19.46
CA GLN A 38 3.72 -1.50 20.91
C GLN A 38 4.25 -0.11 21.28
N LEU A 39 5.12 0.45 20.45
CA LEU A 39 5.72 1.77 20.66
C LEU A 39 5.01 2.88 19.86
N ASP A 40 3.98 2.54 19.09
CA ASP A 40 3.30 3.43 18.14
C ASP A 40 4.29 4.23 17.25
N ARG A 41 5.34 3.56 16.78
CA ARG A 41 6.48 4.20 16.09
C ARG A 41 6.73 3.58 14.73
N PHE A 42 6.20 4.23 13.70
CA PHE A 42 6.31 3.80 12.30
C PHE A 42 7.26 4.68 11.50
N LYS A 43 8.57 4.41 11.63
CA LYS A 43 9.59 5.17 10.88
C LYS A 43 9.66 4.71 9.42
N CYS A 44 9.22 5.56 8.50
CA CYS A 44 9.45 5.38 7.06
C CYS A 44 10.93 5.60 6.73
N PRO A 45 11.62 4.68 6.05
CA PRO A 45 13.03 4.86 5.66
C PRO A 45 13.23 5.95 4.60
N HIS A 46 12.18 6.32 3.88
CA HIS A 46 12.21 7.34 2.82
C HIS A 46 11.63 8.70 3.27
N ASN A 47 11.21 8.82 4.53
CA ASN A 47 10.54 10.01 5.06
C ASN A 47 9.29 10.44 4.25
N GLY A 48 8.53 9.44 3.78
CA GLY A 48 7.36 9.60 2.90
C GLY A 48 7.59 8.97 1.52
N CYS A 49 6.52 8.66 0.80
CA CYS A 49 6.59 8.27 -0.61
C CYS A 49 5.29 8.59 -1.35
N PHE A 50 5.32 8.63 -2.68
CA PHE A 50 4.12 8.91 -3.49
C PHE A 50 2.92 8.02 -3.14
N LYS A 51 3.15 6.76 -2.74
CA LYS A 51 2.09 5.81 -2.36
C LYS A 51 1.47 6.11 -0.98
N CYS A 52 2.22 6.74 -0.09
CA CYS A 52 1.76 7.09 1.26
C CYS A 52 1.07 8.46 1.29
N LYS A 53 1.33 9.31 0.28
CA LYS A 53 0.89 10.70 0.24
C LYS A 53 -0.58 10.91 0.58
N ASP A 54 -1.48 10.09 0.03
CA ASP A 54 -2.92 10.23 0.28
C ASP A 54 -3.27 9.90 1.74
N PHE A 55 -2.63 8.88 2.33
CA PHE A 55 -2.81 8.54 3.75
C PHE A 55 -2.20 9.58 4.68
N GLU A 56 -1.01 10.11 4.34
CA GLU A 56 -0.38 11.21 5.08
C GLU A 56 -1.28 12.44 5.06
N THR A 57 -1.89 12.76 3.91
CA THR A 57 -2.87 13.86 3.77
C THR A 57 -4.10 13.65 4.66
N ILE A 58 -4.59 12.41 4.78
CA ILE A 58 -5.69 12.07 5.71
C ILE A 58 -5.27 12.31 7.16
N LEU A 59 -4.07 11.85 7.56
CA LEU A 59 -3.55 12.03 8.92
C LEU A 59 -3.29 13.50 9.28
N GLU A 60 -2.93 14.33 8.30
CA GLU A 60 -2.75 15.78 8.44
C GLU A 60 -4.08 16.55 8.48
N GLY A 61 -5.23 15.89 8.29
CA GLY A 61 -6.56 16.51 8.27
C GLY A 61 -6.92 17.17 6.93
N GLY A 62 -6.16 16.90 5.87
CA GLY A 62 -6.40 17.41 4.51
C GLY A 62 -7.48 16.64 3.73
N ALA A 63 -8.17 15.70 4.38
CA ALA A 63 -9.22 14.88 3.78
C ALA A 63 -10.46 14.84 4.66
N GLU A 64 -11.61 14.66 4.02
CA GLU A 64 -12.92 14.60 4.69
C GLU A 64 -13.48 13.19 4.58
N LEU A 65 -13.86 12.58 5.72
CA LEU A 65 -14.54 11.29 5.75
C LEU A 65 -15.96 11.47 5.21
N VAL A 66 -16.29 10.79 4.11
CA VAL A 66 -17.60 10.91 3.44
C VAL A 66 -18.48 9.70 3.63
N ASN A 67 -17.90 8.51 3.82
CA ASN A 67 -18.66 7.28 3.98
C ASN A 67 -17.81 6.15 4.59
N VAL A 68 -18.47 5.08 5.02
CA VAL A 68 -17.87 3.77 5.28
C VAL A 68 -18.42 2.82 4.24
N SER A 69 -17.55 2.11 3.53
CA SER A 69 -17.95 1.17 2.49
C SER A 69 -18.68 -0.05 3.06
N ASP A 70 -19.37 -0.79 2.21
CA ASP A 70 -20.06 -2.04 2.61
C ASP A 70 -19.08 -3.11 3.16
N PHE A 71 -17.77 -2.95 2.91
CA PHE A 71 -16.72 -3.82 3.43
C PHE A 71 -16.06 -3.27 4.72
N GLY A 72 -16.57 -2.18 5.29
CA GLY A 72 -16.07 -1.57 6.51
C GLY A 72 -14.82 -0.69 6.33
N SER A 73 -14.53 -0.26 5.09
CA SER A 73 -13.41 0.65 4.82
C SER A 73 -13.88 2.11 4.82
N ASP A 74 -13.18 2.98 5.54
CA ASP A 74 -13.42 4.42 5.49
C ASP A 74 -13.10 5.00 4.11
N VAL A 75 -13.99 5.86 3.61
CA VAL A 75 -13.86 6.55 2.32
C VAL A 75 -13.64 8.04 2.56
N TYR A 76 -12.51 8.55 2.10
CA TYR A 76 -12.12 9.95 2.25
C TYR A 76 -12.08 10.68 0.91
N VAL A 77 -12.41 11.98 0.93
CA VAL A 77 -12.23 12.89 -0.21
C VAL A 77 -11.15 13.92 0.12
N ILE A 78 -10.12 13.98 -0.73
CA ILE A 78 -9.05 14.99 -0.65
C ILE A 78 -9.45 16.18 -1.51
N LYS A 79 -9.61 17.36 -0.90
CA LYS A 79 -9.92 18.61 -1.62
C LYS A 79 -8.66 19.07 -2.37
N LYS A 80 -8.55 18.74 -3.65
CA LYS A 80 -7.49 19.32 -4.50
C LYS A 80 -7.82 20.81 -4.72
N PRO A 81 -6.85 21.73 -4.61
CA PRO A 81 -7.08 23.10 -5.03
C PRO A 81 -7.47 23.09 -6.51
N SER A 82 -8.57 23.75 -6.84
CA SER A 82 -9.10 23.82 -8.20
C SER A 82 -8.05 24.44 -9.11
N SER A 83 -7.36 23.62 -9.89
CA SER A 83 -6.64 24.10 -11.06
C SER A 83 -7.68 24.51 -12.10
N SER A 84 -8.00 25.80 -12.13
CA SER A 84 -8.70 26.41 -13.25
C SER A 84 -7.79 26.37 -14.50
N ASN A 85 -7.77 25.24 -15.21
CA ASN A 85 -7.57 25.18 -16.65
C ASN A 85 -7.90 23.78 -17.18
N THR A 86 -9.18 23.53 -17.47
CA THR A 86 -9.62 22.34 -18.19
C THR A 86 -9.22 22.50 -19.65
N GLN A 87 -8.06 21.99 -20.05
CA GLN A 87 -7.87 21.65 -21.46
C GLN A 87 -8.64 20.36 -21.71
N GLU A 88 -9.84 20.51 -22.28
CA GLU A 88 -10.62 19.39 -22.80
C GLU A 88 -9.75 18.61 -23.78
N SER A 89 -9.46 17.35 -23.45
CA SER A 89 -8.74 16.46 -24.35
C SER A 89 -9.72 15.95 -25.41
N ILE A 90 -9.59 16.45 -26.63
CA ILE A 90 -10.30 15.92 -27.80
C ILE A 90 -9.59 14.61 -28.19
N ILE A 91 -10.34 13.52 -28.26
CA ILE A 91 -9.88 12.28 -28.89
C ILE A 91 -10.14 12.46 -30.40
N LEU A 92 -9.06 12.53 -31.20
CA LEU A 92 -9.09 12.51 -32.66
C LEU A 92 -9.45 11.13 -33.19
#